data_AF-A0AAJ1UI48-F1
#
_entry.id   AF-A0AAJ1UI48-F1
#
_cell.length_a   1.000
_cell.length_b   1.000
_cell.length_c   1.000
_cell.angle_alpha   90.00
_cell.angle_beta   90.00
_cell.angle_gamma   90.00
#
_symmetry.space_group_name_H-M   'P 1'
#
loop_
_entity.id
_entity.type
_entity.pdbx_description
1 polymer ?
#
loop_
_entity_poly.entity_id
_entity_poly.type
_entity_poly.pdbx_seq_one_letter_code
_entity_poly.pdbx_strand_id
1 'polypeptide(L)'
;MNAISIEDIYQEILDGKRSNFPYYVWSEGDKNLFARRVTKYLIEYVLKWNADDIKKGWDGKLIKKYKLGGMIAIVYNSSPYAMLNDLYPDQFKEWELKFT
;
A
#
# COMPACT_ATOMS: atom_id res chain seq x y z
N MET A 1 10.56 22.25 13.19
CA MET A 1 10.84 20.82 12.90
C MET A 1 9.66 20.31 12.08
N ASN A 2 9.89 19.95 10.82
CA ASN A 2 8.83 19.32 10.02
C ASN A 2 8.64 17.90 10.56
N ALA A 3 7.42 17.56 10.97
CA ALA A 3 7.10 16.20 11.36
C ALA A 3 7.28 15.29 10.15
N ILE A 4 8.03 14.20 10.31
CA ILE A 4 8.24 13.20 9.24
C ILE A 4 6.88 12.55 8.93
N SER A 5 6.50 12.56 7.65
CA SER A 5 5.24 11.93 7.21
C SER A 5 5.41 10.42 7.00
N ILE A 6 4.28 9.70 6.88
CA ILE A 6 4.33 8.25 6.59
C ILE A 6 4.89 7.98 5.18
N GLU A 7 4.67 8.91 4.25
CA GLU A 7 5.22 8.84 2.89
C GLU A 7 6.74 9.03 2.89
N ASP A 8 7.27 9.95 3.70
CA ASP A 8 8.71 10.11 3.87
C ASP A 8 9.35 8.84 4.42
N ILE A 9 8.74 8.24 5.45
CA ILE A 9 9.16 6.95 6.01
C ILE A 9 9.13 5.86 4.95
N TYR A 10 8.08 5.83 4.14
CA TYR A 10 7.96 4.84 3.09
C TYR A 10 9.03 5.02 2.00
N GLN A 11 9.31 6.26 1.60
CA GLN A 11 10.38 6.56 0.65
C GLN A 11 11.76 6.17 1.21
N GLU A 12 12.04 6.40 2.50
CA GLU A 12 13.27 5.90 3.14
C GLU A 12 13.41 4.37 3.05
N ILE A 13 12.29 3.63 3.14
CA ILE A 13 12.27 2.17 3.00
C ILE A 13 12.55 1.76 1.56
N LEU A 14 11.95 2.45 0.59
CA LEU A 14 12.20 2.20 -0.83
C LEU A 14 13.65 2.52 -1.22
N ASP A 15 14.23 3.59 -0.65
CA ASP A 15 15.64 3.97 -0.83
C ASP A 15 16.62 3.02 -0.11
N GLY A 16 16.13 2.11 0.74
CA GLY A 16 16.96 1.23 1.55
C GLY A 16 17.65 1.91 2.74
N LYS A 17 17.30 3.16 3.04
CA LYS A 17 17.79 3.90 4.24
C LYS A 17 17.18 3.34 5.53
N ARG A 18 16.03 2.68 5.43
CA ARG A 18 15.28 2.09 6.53
C ARG A 18 14.80 0.69 6.14
N SER A 19 14.90 -0.26 7.07
CA SER A 19 14.49 -1.65 6.77
C SER A 19 12.98 -1.87 6.88
N ASN A 20 12.32 -1.18 7.82
CA ASN A 20 10.91 -1.40 8.16
C ASN A 20 10.23 -0.11 8.64
N PHE A 21 8.91 -0.09 8.55
CA PHE A 21 8.09 0.94 9.18
C PHE A 21 8.28 0.96 10.72
N PRO A 22 8.01 2.09 11.39
CA PRO A 22 8.01 2.17 12.84
C PRO A 22 7.13 1.10 13.49
N TYR A 23 7.50 0.70 14.71
CA TYR A 23 6.70 -0.23 15.49
C TYR A 23 5.27 0.29 15.69
N TYR A 24 4.32 -0.65 15.69
CA TYR A 24 2.89 -0.42 15.94
C TYR A 24 2.12 0.44 14.94
N VAL A 25 2.78 1.00 13.90
CA VAL A 25 2.10 1.87 12.92
C VAL A 25 0.93 1.17 12.19
N TRP A 26 0.97 -0.16 12.09
CA TRP A 26 -0.08 -0.96 11.46
C TRP A 26 -1.10 -1.54 12.44
N SER A 27 -0.86 -1.48 13.75
CA SER A 27 -1.72 -2.08 14.76
C SER A 27 -2.46 -1.05 15.62
N GLU A 28 -1.91 0.15 15.75
CA GLU A 28 -2.40 1.21 16.64
C GLU A 28 -2.70 2.51 15.88
N GLY A 29 -3.42 3.43 16.56
CA GLY A 29 -3.77 4.75 16.01
C GLY A 29 -4.54 4.67 14.68
N ASP A 30 -4.28 5.64 13.81
CA ASP A 30 -4.95 5.78 12.50
C ASP A 30 -4.33 4.87 11.43
N LYS A 31 -4.11 3.58 11.74
CA LYS A 31 -3.51 2.59 10.83
C LYS A 31 -4.15 2.55 9.44
N ASN A 32 -5.47 2.70 9.35
CA ASN A 32 -6.21 2.68 8.09
C ASN A 32 -5.87 3.91 7.24
N LEU A 33 -5.76 5.10 7.87
CA LEU A 33 -5.36 6.33 7.18
C LEU A 33 -3.93 6.20 6.65
N PHE A 34 -3.00 5.71 7.46
CA PHE A 34 -1.62 5.50 7.05
C PHE A 34 -1.51 4.47 5.92
N ALA A 35 -2.22 3.36 6.03
CA ALA A 35 -2.24 2.34 4.99
C ALA A 35 -2.79 2.89 3.66
N ARG A 36 -3.87 3.67 3.70
CA ARG A 36 -4.42 4.33 2.52
C ARG A 36 -3.44 5.32 1.89
N ARG A 37 -2.78 6.15 2.71
CA ARG A 37 -1.77 7.13 2.26
C ARG A 37 -0.58 6.46 1.58
N VAL A 38 -0.04 5.41 2.20
CA VAL A 38 1.08 4.63 1.63
C VAL A 38 0.68 3.90 0.35
N THR A 39 -0.53 3.32 0.31
CA THR A 39 -1.07 2.68 -0.90
C THR A 39 -1.19 3.68 -2.04
N LYS A 40 -1.76 4.86 -1.76
CA LYS A 40 -1.89 5.95 -2.72
C LYS A 40 -0.53 6.40 -3.24
N TYR A 41 0.43 6.59 -2.34
CA TYR A 41 1.80 6.98 -2.69
C TYR A 41 2.46 5.98 -3.64
N LEU A 42 2.34 4.68 -3.34
CA LEU A 42 2.86 3.61 -4.19
C LEU A 42 2.25 3.67 -5.60
N ILE A 43 0.92 3.76 -5.71
CA ILE A 43 0.23 3.71 -7.00
C ILE A 43 0.48 4.98 -7.82
N GLU A 44 0.30 6.16 -7.23
CA GLU A 44 0.26 7.42 -7.97
C GLU A 44 1.65 8.03 -8.19
N TYR A 45 2.60 7.84 -7.27
CA TYR A 45 3.91 8.52 -7.32
C TYR A 45 5.05 7.59 -7.67
N VAL A 46 5.08 6.38 -7.09
CA VAL A 46 6.16 5.40 -7.33
C VAL A 46 5.93 4.64 -8.63
N LEU A 47 4.75 4.04 -8.78
CA LEU A 47 4.39 3.23 -9.96
C LEU A 47 3.83 4.09 -11.10
N LYS A 48 3.15 5.20 -10.76
CA LYS A 48 2.46 6.10 -11.69
C LYS A 48 1.46 5.35 -12.58
N TRP A 49 0.70 4.45 -11.96
CA TRP A 49 -0.23 3.55 -12.65
C TRP A 49 -1.57 4.20 -12.94
N ASN A 50 -2.15 3.83 -14.08
CA ASN A 50 -3.56 4.08 -14.39
C ASN A 50 -4.44 2.88 -13.99
N ALA A 51 -5.75 2.98 -14.23
CA ALA A 51 -6.70 1.92 -13.90
C ALA A 51 -6.42 0.59 -14.60
N ASP A 52 -5.97 0.59 -15.86
CA ASP A 52 -5.63 -0.63 -16.59
C ASP A 52 -4.37 -1.32 -16.03
N ASP A 53 -3.37 -0.53 -15.64
CA ASP A 53 -2.16 -1.04 -14.99
C ASP A 53 -2.49 -1.70 -13.66
N ILE A 54 -3.36 -1.06 -12.86
CA ILE A 54 -3.86 -1.61 -11.59
C ILE A 54 -4.54 -2.95 -11.83
N LYS A 55 -5.47 -3.04 -12.78
CA LYS A 55 -6.19 -4.30 -13.08
C LYS A 55 -5.26 -5.44 -13.46
N LYS A 56 -4.18 -5.15 -14.20
CA LYS A 56 -3.24 -6.15 -14.72
C LYS A 56 -2.13 -6.52 -13.75
N GLY A 57 -1.73 -5.61 -12.87
CA GLY A 57 -0.51 -5.71 -12.07
C GLY A 57 -0.71 -5.73 -10.57
N TRP A 58 -1.87 -5.32 -10.05
CA TRP A 58 -2.09 -5.23 -8.60
C TRP A 58 -2.37 -6.62 -8.00
N ASP A 59 -1.36 -7.18 -7.33
CA ASP A 59 -1.46 -8.46 -6.63
C ASP A 59 -0.66 -8.48 -5.31
N GLY A 60 -0.81 -9.56 -4.54
CA GLY A 60 -0.09 -9.74 -3.29
C GLY A 60 1.43 -9.88 -3.43
N LYS A 61 1.94 -10.34 -4.58
CA LYS A 61 3.38 -10.50 -4.83
C LYS A 61 4.03 -9.13 -5.03
N LEU A 62 3.39 -8.26 -5.81
CA LEU A 62 3.76 -6.86 -6.01
C LEU A 62 3.78 -6.11 -4.67
N ILE A 63 2.71 -6.22 -3.89
CA ILE A 63 2.60 -5.54 -2.59
C ILE A 63 3.76 -5.95 -1.66
N LYS A 64 4.09 -7.25 -1.61
CA LYS A 64 5.24 -7.76 -0.84
C LYS A 64 6.58 -7.27 -1.40
N LYS A 65 6.75 -7.22 -2.73
CA LYS A 65 7.95 -6.69 -3.39
C LYS A 65 8.22 -5.24 -2.98
N TYR A 66 7.17 -4.44 -2.86
CA TYR A 66 7.25 -3.04 -2.42
C TYR A 66 7.19 -2.85 -0.89
N LYS A 67 7.57 -3.89 -0.12
CA LYS A 67 7.75 -3.85 1.34
C LYS A 67 6.47 -3.58 2.15
N LEU A 68 5.29 -3.77 1.56
CA LEU A 68 3.99 -3.58 2.22
C LEU A 68 3.38 -4.88 2.75
N GLY A 69 4.16 -5.97 2.80
CA GLY A 69 3.69 -7.29 3.24
C GLY A 69 3.15 -7.33 4.68
N GLY A 70 3.77 -6.60 5.61
CA GLY A 70 3.27 -6.50 6.98
C GLY A 70 1.98 -5.68 7.08
N MET A 71 1.91 -4.58 6.33
CA MET A 71 0.74 -3.70 6.30
C MET A 71 -0.50 -4.42 5.76
N ILE A 72 -0.40 -5.09 4.60
CA ILE A 72 -1.53 -5.81 4.01
C ILE A 72 -2.03 -6.94 4.94
N ALA A 73 -1.11 -7.64 5.62
CA ALA A 73 -1.46 -8.72 6.53
C ALA A 73 -2.25 -8.22 7.75
N ILE A 74 -1.83 -7.10 8.34
CA ILE A 74 -2.40 -6.58 9.59
C ILE A 74 -3.65 -5.72 9.35
N VAL A 75 -3.65 -4.87 8.31
CA VAL A 75 -4.71 -3.88 8.08
C VAL A 75 -5.83 -4.45 7.21
N TYR A 76 -5.48 -5.24 6.19
CA TYR A 76 -6.41 -5.72 5.16
C TYR A 76 -6.55 -7.25 5.13
N ASN A 77 -6.16 -7.95 6.20
CA ASN A 77 -6.23 -9.42 6.31
C ASN A 77 -5.63 -10.15 5.09
N SER A 78 -4.51 -9.65 4.57
CA SER A 78 -3.83 -10.16 3.37
C SER A 78 -4.65 -10.11 2.07
N SER A 79 -5.70 -9.28 1.99
CA SER A 79 -6.50 -9.09 0.78
C SER A 79 -6.00 -7.89 -0.05
N PRO A 80 -5.42 -8.11 -1.25
CA PRO A 80 -5.03 -7.03 -2.16
C PRO A 80 -6.23 -6.22 -2.65
N TYR A 81 -7.38 -6.87 -2.80
CA TYR A 81 -8.63 -6.23 -3.18
C TYR A 81 -9.14 -5.29 -2.08
N ALA A 82 -9.16 -5.72 -0.81
CA ALA A 82 -9.61 -4.87 0.29
C ALA A 82 -8.75 -3.61 0.43
N MET A 83 -7.43 -3.73 0.24
CA MET A 83 -6.50 -2.60 0.22
C MET A 83 -6.80 -1.62 -0.93
N LEU A 84 -7.11 -2.14 -2.12
CA LEU A 84 -7.43 -1.30 -3.27
C LEU A 84 -8.81 -0.63 -3.14
N ASN A 85 -9.81 -1.38 -2.68
CA ASN A 85 -11.17 -0.88 -2.49
C ASN A 85 -11.26 0.17 -1.36
N ASP A 86 -10.39 0.09 -0.35
CA ASP A 86 -10.29 1.14 0.66
C ASP A 86 -9.76 2.47 0.08
N LEU A 87 -8.85 2.40 -0.89
CA LEU A 87 -8.30 3.59 -1.56
C LEU A 87 -9.23 4.14 -2.65
N TYR A 88 -9.82 3.25 -3.46
CA TYR A 88 -10.70 3.57 -4.58
C TYR A 88 -12.02 2.81 -4.45
N PRO A 89 -12.94 3.27 -3.56
CA PRO A 89 -14.19 2.58 -3.29
C PRO A 89 -15.02 2.36 -4.56
N ASP A 90 -15.45 1.12 -4.77
CA ASP A 90 -16.33 0.69 -5.87
C ASP A 90 -15.82 0.92 -7.30
N GLN A 91 -14.57 1.35 -7.47
CA GLN A 91 -13.98 1.61 -8.80
C GLN A 91 -13.47 0.33 -9.49
N PHE A 92 -13.07 -0.67 -8.71
CA PHE A 92 -12.57 -1.95 -9.21
C PHE A 92 -13.40 -3.07 -8.61
N LYS A 93 -13.67 -4.11 -9.40
CA LYS A 93 -14.26 -5.35 -8.92
C LYS A 93 -13.19 -6.41 -8.78
N GLU A 94 -13.38 -7.32 -7.82
CA GLU A 94 -12.39 -8.34 -7.49
C GLU A 94 -12.01 -9.20 -8.72
N TRP A 95 -12.99 -9.55 -9.57
CA TRP A 95 -12.76 -10.32 -10.80
C TRP A 95 -12.08 -9.53 -11.94
N GLU A 96 -11.95 -8.21 -11.83
CA GLU A 96 -11.18 -7.41 -12.78
C GLU A 96 -9.69 -7.43 -12.47
N LEU A 97 -9.31 -7.81 -11.24
CA LEU A 97 -7.93 -7.96 -10.83
C LEU A 97 -7.38 -9.28 -11.35
N LYS A 98 -6.20 -9.22 -11.96
CA LYS A 98 -5.52 -10.40 -12.46
C LYS A 98 -4.98 -11.24 -11.29
N PHE A 99 -5.69 -12.32 -10.95
CA PHE A 99 -5.15 -13.34 -10.05
C PHE A 99 -4.07 -14.15 -10.77
N THR A 100 -2.81 -14.06 -10.30
CA THR A 100 -1.66 -14.79 -10.88
C THR A 100 -0.79 -15.47 -9.83
#